data_AF-A0A662VSA5-F1
#
_entry.id   AF-A0A662VSA5-F1
#
_cell.length_a   1.000
_cell.length_b   1.000
_cell.length_c   1.000
_cell.angle_alpha   90.00
_cell.angle_beta   90.00
_cell.angle_gamma   90.00
#
_symmetry.space_group_name_H-M   'P 1'
#
loop_
_entity.id
_entity.type
_entity.pdbx_description
1 polymer ?
#
loop_
_entity_poly.entity_id
_entity_poly.type
_entity_poly.pdbx_seq_one_letter_code
_entity_poly.pdbx_strand_id
1 'polypeptide(L)'
;MKGVVGRIYGNASSTEFNFVVLEPREVKRTDYVKVWNDVDGWVVAQVLDIKATAEFNEDDALNGKTATKEVYIAKAIVIGRRDENGLLKVPKTPFVPGENVFKADNELIMEALGLEDDGIYIGLLEDHNIKVKLDLNPLVQKHCCILAKTGSGKSYTAGVIIEELLERDVPLLIIDPHGEYASMKDKNDDADEIEKMEIFGIKPKGYGDKIRVYVPPNSPFLDRADGILKLEGLNLTAEEIIELTGITNSTSQALIYQAIKNLKDRNYSIEDIIEEVENIKHNAKWGLLGHLEKIIESGLFDKDPTPMNILLQKGKAIVLDMRGIPPEHQDLIVSRVCNQLFELRKREEVPPGMIVIEEAHNFIPERGYGKAVSTPILRTIASEGRKFGLGLMVISQRPARVDKNVISQCNTQIILRVTNPNDVNAIKKGVEGLTAEMVDEVKRLPPGTAMVVSPELEKPIIVKVRIRKSRHGGASISIVKDKERKEKSKKVKKAKGEQKREVKDRVKKDSFFKKLFGG
;
A
#
# COMPACT_ATOMS: atom_id res chain seq x y z
N MET A 1 -35.30 19.13 19.37
CA MET A 1 -34.58 17.86 19.14
C MET A 1 -33.92 17.89 17.76
N LYS A 2 -33.01 18.85 17.49
CA LYS A 2 -32.28 18.85 16.21
C LYS A 2 -31.16 17.80 16.29
N GLY A 3 -31.05 16.93 15.28
CA GLY A 3 -29.94 15.98 15.12
C GLY A 3 -30.07 14.62 15.80
N VAL A 4 -31.22 14.30 16.42
CA VAL A 4 -31.49 12.96 16.94
C VAL A 4 -31.85 12.04 15.76
N VAL A 5 -31.10 10.97 15.56
CA VAL A 5 -31.35 9.99 14.49
C VAL A 5 -32.00 8.71 14.99
N GLY A 6 -32.01 8.49 16.31
CA GLY A 6 -32.61 7.29 16.89
C GLY A 6 -32.80 7.34 18.40
N ARG A 7 -33.38 6.27 18.97
CA ARG A 7 -33.48 6.06 20.42
C ARG A 7 -33.22 4.61 20.81
N ILE A 8 -32.44 4.41 21.86
CA ILE A 8 -32.14 3.06 22.38
C ILE A 8 -33.44 2.39 22.82
N TYR A 9 -33.59 1.11 22.54
CA TYR A 9 -34.70 0.31 23.03
C TYR A 9 -34.22 -1.10 23.43
N GLY A 10 -35.01 -1.75 24.29
CA GLY A 10 -34.69 -3.10 24.76
C GLY A 10 -33.41 -3.13 25.60
N ASN A 11 -32.75 -4.30 25.61
CA ASN A 11 -31.52 -4.49 26.37
C ASN A 11 -30.35 -3.77 25.67
N ALA A 12 -29.61 -3.00 26.44
CA ALA A 12 -28.35 -2.39 26.04
C ALA A 12 -27.26 -2.81 27.04
N SER A 13 -26.06 -3.10 26.53
CA SER A 13 -24.88 -3.40 27.33
C SER A 13 -23.88 -2.23 27.23
N SER A 14 -22.69 -2.38 27.80
CA SER A 14 -21.62 -1.41 27.60
C SER A 14 -20.89 -1.56 26.25
N THR A 15 -21.16 -2.65 25.51
CA THR A 15 -20.47 -3.00 24.26
C THR A 15 -21.37 -2.94 23.03
N GLU A 16 -22.69 -3.02 23.20
CA GLU A 16 -23.64 -2.94 22.10
C GLU A 16 -25.02 -2.47 22.58
N PHE A 17 -25.80 -1.91 21.65
CA PHE A 17 -27.18 -1.55 21.90
C PHE A 17 -28.00 -1.61 20.60
N ASN A 18 -29.31 -1.79 20.77
CA ASN A 18 -30.27 -1.64 19.67
C ASN A 18 -30.97 -0.29 19.79
N PHE A 19 -31.26 0.33 18.66
CA PHE A 19 -32.01 1.58 18.62
C PHE A 19 -33.02 1.60 17.49
N VAL A 20 -34.16 2.25 17.73
CA VAL A 20 -35.13 2.56 16.67
C VAL A 20 -34.58 3.75 15.89
N VAL A 21 -34.49 3.61 14.58
CA VAL A 21 -34.05 4.67 13.67
C VAL A 21 -35.25 5.57 13.37
N LEU A 22 -35.15 6.83 13.80
CA LEU A 22 -36.21 7.84 13.59
C LEU A 22 -36.11 8.48 12.20
N GLU A 23 -34.91 8.53 11.63
CA GLU A 23 -34.63 9.10 10.32
C GLU A 23 -33.92 8.07 9.42
N PRO A 24 -34.65 7.14 8.77
CA PRO A 24 -34.04 6.01 8.03
C PRO A 24 -33.16 6.42 6.84
N ARG A 25 -33.31 7.65 6.33
CA ARG A 25 -32.47 8.20 5.25
C ARG A 25 -31.13 8.70 5.76
N GLU A 26 -31.03 8.93 7.06
CA GLU A 26 -29.87 9.54 7.70
C GLU A 26 -28.90 8.53 8.28
N VAL A 27 -29.35 7.31 8.58
CA VAL A 27 -28.52 6.27 9.20
C VAL A 27 -28.40 5.09 8.26
N LYS A 28 -27.16 4.69 7.98
CA LYS A 28 -26.80 3.54 7.17
C LYS A 28 -25.95 2.57 7.98
N ARG A 29 -25.85 1.35 7.47
CA ARG A 29 -24.82 0.41 7.93
C ARG A 29 -23.45 1.06 7.75
N THR A 30 -22.54 0.80 8.69
CA THR A 30 -21.19 1.37 8.84
C THR A 30 -21.11 2.84 9.29
N ASP A 31 -22.24 3.54 9.41
CA ASP A 31 -22.26 4.89 9.97
C ASP A 31 -21.82 4.91 11.44
N TYR A 32 -21.22 6.03 11.84
CA TYR A 32 -20.85 6.28 13.22
C TYR A 32 -21.91 7.14 13.90
N VAL A 33 -22.37 6.67 15.06
CA VAL A 33 -23.32 7.36 15.92
C VAL A 33 -22.67 7.66 17.25
N LYS A 34 -23.18 8.67 17.95
CA LYS A 34 -22.81 8.96 19.33
C LYS A 34 -24.02 8.87 20.25
N VAL A 35 -23.76 8.42 21.47
CA VAL A 35 -24.75 8.20 22.51
C VAL A 35 -24.18 8.68 23.84
N TRP A 36 -25.04 9.20 24.70
CA TRP A 36 -24.65 9.61 26.04
C TRP A 36 -24.59 8.40 26.97
N ASN A 37 -23.51 8.29 27.74
CA ASN A 37 -23.38 7.40 28.88
C ASN A 37 -23.25 8.26 30.14
N ASP A 38 -23.98 7.91 31.21
CA ASP A 38 -24.04 8.71 32.44
C ASP A 38 -22.68 8.86 33.16
N VAL A 39 -21.74 7.94 32.91
CA VAL A 39 -20.41 7.93 33.53
C VAL A 39 -19.35 8.44 32.55
N ASP A 40 -19.37 7.95 31.32
CA ASP A 40 -18.31 8.19 30.33
C ASP A 40 -18.59 9.37 29.38
N GLY A 41 -19.81 9.94 29.42
CA GLY A 41 -20.25 11.04 28.56
C GLY A 41 -20.53 10.59 27.13
N TRP A 42 -20.12 11.38 26.12
CA TRP A 42 -20.33 11.04 24.71
C TRP A 42 -19.44 9.87 24.27
N VAL A 43 -20.06 8.81 23.78
CA VAL A 43 -19.39 7.60 23.32
C VAL A 43 -19.74 7.33 21.86
N VAL A 44 -18.74 6.92 21.07
CA VAL A 44 -18.94 6.52 19.67
C VAL A 44 -19.31 5.05 19.57
N ALA A 45 -20.27 4.76 18.71
CA ALA A 45 -20.62 3.42 18.27
C ALA A 45 -20.75 3.38 16.74
N GLN A 46 -20.54 2.21 16.15
CA GLN A 46 -20.76 1.98 14.72
C GLN A 46 -22.01 1.15 14.50
N VAL A 47 -22.82 1.55 13.53
CA VAL A 47 -24.01 0.81 13.10
C VAL A 47 -23.58 -0.45 12.35
N LEU A 48 -23.85 -1.60 12.96
CA LEU A 48 -23.50 -2.92 12.42
C LEU A 48 -24.49 -3.38 11.34
N ASP A 49 -25.79 -3.20 11.62
CA ASP A 49 -26.88 -3.67 10.77
C ASP A 49 -28.13 -2.81 10.98
N ILE A 50 -29.00 -2.74 9.96
CA ILE A 50 -30.29 -2.05 10.00
C ILE A 50 -31.34 -2.95 9.35
N LYS A 51 -32.43 -3.20 10.07
CA LYS A 51 -33.55 -4.03 9.64
C LYS A 51 -34.83 -3.19 9.59
N ALA A 52 -35.53 -3.26 8.47
CA ALA A 52 -36.90 -2.75 8.37
C ALA A 52 -37.86 -3.85 8.82
N THR A 53 -38.80 -3.51 9.69
CA THR A 53 -39.85 -4.42 10.17
C THR A 53 -41.20 -3.72 10.00
N ALA A 54 -42.22 -4.46 9.62
CA ALA A 54 -43.59 -3.96 9.54
C ALA A 54 -44.55 -5.10 9.85
N GLU A 55 -45.77 -4.76 10.28
CA GLU A 55 -46.89 -5.70 10.25
C GLU A 55 -47.34 -5.87 8.80
N PHE A 56 -46.65 -6.77 8.09
CA PHE A 56 -46.84 -7.05 6.67
C PHE A 56 -46.54 -8.52 6.40
N ASN A 57 -47.53 -9.27 5.91
CA ASN A 57 -47.41 -10.71 5.65
C ASN A 57 -47.42 -11.03 4.14
N GLU A 58 -47.20 -12.29 3.80
CA GLU A 58 -47.14 -12.74 2.40
C GLU A 58 -48.45 -12.51 1.64
N ASP A 59 -49.61 -12.69 2.31
CA ASP A 59 -50.92 -12.45 1.69
C ASP A 59 -51.13 -10.98 1.35
N ASP A 60 -50.72 -10.06 2.22
CA ASP A 60 -50.77 -8.62 1.96
C ASP A 60 -49.86 -8.24 0.78
N ALA A 61 -48.69 -8.88 0.65
CA ALA A 61 -47.77 -8.69 -0.47
C ALA A 61 -48.36 -9.18 -1.80
N LEU A 62 -48.94 -10.38 -1.82
CA LEU A 62 -49.59 -10.96 -3.00
C LEU A 62 -50.78 -10.12 -3.48
N ASN A 63 -51.49 -9.49 -2.54
CA ASN A 63 -52.62 -8.62 -2.82
C ASN A 63 -52.22 -7.17 -3.15
N GLY A 64 -50.91 -6.88 -3.29
CA GLY A 64 -50.40 -5.56 -3.64
C GLY A 64 -50.66 -4.49 -2.59
N LYS A 65 -50.90 -4.86 -1.33
CA LYS A 65 -51.03 -3.91 -0.22
C LYS A 65 -49.65 -3.36 0.14
N THR A 66 -49.65 -2.21 0.81
CA THR A 66 -48.43 -1.56 1.33
C THR A 66 -48.37 -1.68 2.85
N ALA A 67 -47.15 -1.77 3.38
CA ALA A 67 -46.91 -1.77 4.82
C ALA A 67 -47.39 -0.45 5.44
N THR A 68 -48.20 -0.52 6.49
CA THR A 68 -48.84 0.65 7.09
C THR A 68 -47.97 1.33 8.14
N LYS A 69 -46.99 0.61 8.71
CA LYS A 69 -46.08 1.15 9.73
C LYS A 69 -44.74 0.43 9.68
N GLU A 70 -43.80 1.01 8.94
CA GLU A 70 -42.42 0.55 8.92
C GLU A 70 -41.66 1.07 10.14
N VAL A 71 -41.01 0.16 10.85
CA VAL A 71 -40.10 0.45 11.96
C VAL A 71 -38.72 -0.02 11.57
N TYR A 72 -37.76 0.89 11.61
CA TYR A 72 -36.37 0.61 11.30
C TYR A 72 -35.61 0.40 12.61
N ILE A 73 -34.96 -0.74 12.74
CA ILE A 73 -34.22 -1.16 13.93
C ILE A 73 -32.75 -1.30 13.54
N ALA A 74 -31.88 -0.59 14.23
CA ALA A 74 -30.45 -0.68 14.03
C ALA A 74 -29.76 -1.31 15.24
N LYS A 75 -28.73 -2.12 14.98
CA LYS A 75 -27.81 -2.62 16.00
C LYS A 75 -26.50 -1.84 15.89
N ALA A 76 -26.01 -1.31 17.01
CA ALA A 76 -24.72 -0.62 17.07
C ALA A 76 -23.75 -1.33 18.01
N ILE A 77 -22.48 -1.40 17.61
CA ILE A 77 -21.36 -1.87 18.43
C ILE A 77 -20.58 -0.65 18.92
N VAL A 78 -20.33 -0.60 20.22
CA VAL A 78 -19.63 0.48 20.89
C VAL A 78 -18.14 0.42 20.56
N ILE A 79 -17.58 1.55 20.13
CA ILE A 79 -16.14 1.72 19.93
C ILE A 79 -15.54 2.27 21.22
N GLY A 80 -16.15 3.32 21.76
CA GLY A 80 -15.65 3.99 22.97
C GLY A 80 -15.43 5.48 22.75
N ARG A 81 -14.60 6.05 23.61
CA ARG A 81 -14.17 7.45 23.60
C ARG A 81 -12.71 7.51 24.05
N ARG A 82 -11.92 8.45 23.53
CA ARG A 82 -10.60 8.73 24.11
C ARG A 82 -10.72 9.58 25.38
N ASP A 83 -9.92 9.25 26.37
CA ASP A 83 -9.76 10.08 27.57
C ASP A 83 -8.72 11.19 27.36
N GLU A 84 -8.48 11.99 28.39
CA GLU A 84 -7.51 13.11 28.36
C GLU A 84 -6.06 12.66 28.11
N ASN A 85 -5.74 11.38 28.35
CA ASN A 85 -4.42 10.81 28.07
C ASN A 85 -4.35 10.19 26.66
N GLY A 86 -5.41 10.33 25.87
CA GLY A 86 -5.51 9.76 24.54
C GLY A 86 -5.68 8.24 24.55
N LEU A 87 -6.11 7.60 25.64
CA LEU A 87 -6.38 6.16 25.67
C LEU A 87 -7.85 5.89 25.32
N LEU A 88 -8.10 4.91 24.44
CA LEU A 88 -9.48 4.47 24.17
C LEU A 88 -10.07 3.81 25.43
N LYS A 89 -11.20 4.34 25.87
CA LYS A 89 -12.04 3.77 26.92
C LYS A 89 -13.35 3.28 26.34
N VAL A 90 -13.58 1.98 26.50
CA VAL A 90 -14.91 1.39 26.33
C VAL A 90 -15.66 1.56 27.65
N PRO A 91 -16.93 2.02 27.62
CA PRO A 91 -17.75 2.13 28.82
C PRO A 91 -17.79 0.82 29.60
N LYS A 92 -17.89 0.93 30.93
CA LYS A 92 -18.10 -0.22 31.83
C LYS A 92 -19.53 -0.31 32.35
N THR A 93 -20.32 0.74 32.13
CA THR A 93 -21.74 0.81 32.46
C THR A 93 -22.58 0.63 31.20
N PRO A 94 -23.78 0.02 31.31
CA PRO A 94 -24.69 -0.11 30.18
C PRO A 94 -25.27 1.25 29.77
N PHE A 95 -25.74 1.36 28.53
CA PHE A 95 -26.55 2.50 28.10
C PHE A 95 -28.00 2.39 28.59
N VAL A 96 -28.63 3.53 28.83
CA VAL A 96 -30.00 3.60 29.33
C VAL A 96 -31.00 3.44 28.16
N PRO A 97 -31.97 2.51 28.23
CA PRO A 97 -33.04 2.44 27.25
C PRO A 97 -33.85 3.74 27.21
N GLY A 98 -34.17 4.22 26.00
CA GLY A 98 -34.81 5.50 25.76
C GLY A 98 -33.85 6.66 25.47
N GLU A 99 -32.55 6.47 25.72
CA GLU A 99 -31.54 7.50 25.45
C GLU A 99 -31.47 7.83 23.95
N ASN A 100 -31.20 9.11 23.63
CA ASN A 100 -31.17 9.57 22.25
C ASN A 100 -29.83 9.18 21.58
N VAL A 101 -29.94 8.76 20.32
CA VAL A 101 -28.81 8.45 19.45
C VAL A 101 -28.67 9.56 18.42
N PHE A 102 -27.46 10.07 18.24
CA PHE A 102 -27.11 11.15 17.33
C PHE A 102 -26.08 10.67 16.30
N LYS A 103 -25.92 11.37 15.19
CA LYS A 103 -24.72 11.18 14.35
C LYS A 103 -23.48 11.59 15.14
N ALA A 104 -22.41 10.82 15.00
CA ALA A 104 -21.12 11.21 15.54
C ALA A 104 -20.51 12.32 14.69
N ASP A 105 -19.88 13.30 15.34
CA ASP A 105 -19.14 14.35 14.65
C ASP A 105 -17.78 13.80 14.19
N ASN A 106 -17.22 14.35 13.11
CA ASN A 106 -15.98 13.87 12.51
C ASN A 106 -14.81 13.81 13.51
N GLU A 107 -14.68 14.84 14.36
CA GLU A 107 -13.63 14.91 15.39
C GLU A 107 -13.73 13.74 16.38
N LEU A 108 -14.93 13.47 16.89
CA LEU A 108 -15.17 12.37 17.81
C LEU A 108 -14.93 11.00 17.14
N ILE A 109 -15.27 10.86 15.85
CA ILE A 109 -14.98 9.65 15.07
C ILE A 109 -13.46 9.46 14.93
N MET A 110 -12.73 10.52 14.57
CA MET A 110 -11.28 10.48 14.43
C MET A 110 -10.61 10.10 15.74
N GLU A 111 -10.99 10.73 16.85
CA GLU A 111 -10.51 10.38 18.19
C GLU A 111 -10.80 8.92 18.51
N ALA A 112 -12.05 8.46 18.40
CA ALA A 112 -12.43 7.10 18.76
C ALA A 112 -11.74 6.03 17.89
N LEU A 113 -11.36 6.35 16.65
CA LEU A 113 -10.64 5.44 15.76
C LEU A 113 -9.12 5.50 15.91
N GLY A 114 -8.56 6.54 16.54
CA GLY A 114 -7.11 6.76 16.58
C GLY A 114 -6.55 7.37 15.29
N LEU A 115 -7.34 8.20 14.62
CA LEU A 115 -6.89 8.95 13.46
C LEU A 115 -6.24 10.26 13.88
N GLU A 116 -5.11 10.59 13.26
CA GLU A 116 -4.37 11.83 13.54
C GLU A 116 -4.73 12.95 12.56
N ASP A 117 -4.55 14.20 13.01
CA ASP A 117 -4.69 15.38 12.16
C ASP A 117 -3.45 15.65 11.30
N ASP A 118 -2.27 15.25 11.74
CA ASP A 118 -1.04 15.25 10.94
C ASP A 118 -0.60 13.80 10.71
N GLY A 119 -0.21 13.47 9.49
CA GLY A 119 0.15 12.11 9.12
C GLY A 119 0.07 11.83 7.62
N ILE A 120 0.49 10.64 7.22
CA ILE A 120 0.49 10.13 5.86
C ILE A 120 -0.95 10.03 5.37
N TYR A 121 -1.35 10.90 4.44
CA TYR A 121 -2.72 10.93 3.94
C TYR A 121 -2.97 9.81 2.92
N ILE A 122 -3.67 8.76 3.35
CA ILE A 122 -3.96 7.57 2.53
C ILE A 122 -5.22 7.77 1.68
N GLY A 123 -6.24 8.42 2.22
CA GLY A 123 -7.55 8.46 1.57
C GLY A 123 -8.67 8.88 2.49
N LEU A 124 -9.91 8.62 2.08
CA LEU A 124 -11.09 8.91 2.88
C LEU A 124 -11.57 7.64 3.58
N LEU A 125 -12.05 7.78 4.81
CA LEU A 125 -12.78 6.70 5.50
C LEU A 125 -14.00 6.33 4.64
N GLU A 126 -14.24 5.04 4.43
CA GLU A 126 -15.29 4.56 3.51
C GLU A 126 -16.65 5.16 3.88
N ASP A 127 -17.37 5.68 2.87
CA ASP A 127 -18.65 6.38 3.00
C ASP A 127 -18.67 7.65 3.87
N HIS A 128 -17.51 8.11 4.35
CA HIS A 128 -17.36 9.31 5.17
C HIS A 128 -16.43 10.34 4.50
N ASN A 129 -16.66 11.63 4.76
CA ASN A 129 -15.75 12.70 4.31
C ASN A 129 -14.64 12.98 5.35
N ILE A 130 -14.09 11.92 5.94
CA ILE A 130 -13.05 11.97 6.98
C ILE A 130 -11.74 11.54 6.36
N LYS A 131 -10.69 12.37 6.49
CA LYS A 131 -9.36 12.05 5.98
C LYS A 131 -8.68 11.05 6.91
N VAL A 132 -8.27 9.92 6.34
CA VAL A 132 -7.46 8.93 7.05
C VAL A 132 -6.00 9.27 6.87
N LYS A 133 -5.38 9.70 7.97
CA LYS A 133 -3.95 9.97 8.06
C LYS A 133 -3.34 9.01 9.08
N LEU A 134 -2.23 8.38 8.70
CA LEU A 134 -1.49 7.46 9.56
C LEU A 134 -0.21 8.12 10.05
N ASP A 135 0.23 7.80 11.27
CA ASP A 135 1.50 8.29 11.80
C ASP A 135 2.67 7.85 10.89
N LEU A 136 3.53 8.80 10.56
CA LEU A 136 4.73 8.59 9.76
C LEU A 136 5.71 7.61 10.43
N ASN A 137 5.97 7.77 11.73
CA ASN A 137 7.05 7.07 12.42
C ASN A 137 6.78 5.57 12.52
N PRO A 138 5.59 5.09 12.96
CA PRO A 138 5.23 3.68 12.92
C PRO A 138 5.24 3.12 11.51
N LEU A 139 4.68 3.84 10.54
CA LEU A 139 4.63 3.38 9.15
C LEU A 139 6.04 3.13 8.60
N VAL A 140 6.98 4.05 8.87
CA VAL A 140 8.37 3.93 8.43
C VAL A 140 9.15 2.92 9.27
N GLN A 141 9.19 3.07 10.59
CA GLN A 141 10.10 2.35 11.47
C GLN A 141 9.61 0.96 11.90
N LYS A 142 8.29 0.71 11.88
CA LYS A 142 7.70 -0.58 12.29
C LYS A 142 7.21 -1.40 11.10
N HIS A 143 7.74 -1.09 9.91
CA HIS A 143 7.46 -1.76 8.64
C HIS A 143 5.99 -1.67 8.20
N CYS A 144 5.79 -1.73 6.90
CA CYS A 144 4.48 -1.66 6.27
C CYS A 144 4.35 -2.81 5.26
N CYS A 145 3.16 -3.39 5.11
CA CYS A 145 2.88 -4.28 3.99
C CYS A 145 1.66 -3.84 3.19
N ILE A 146 1.71 -4.07 1.88
CA ILE A 146 0.59 -3.84 0.96
C ILE A 146 0.27 -5.16 0.28
N LEU A 147 -0.88 -5.71 0.63
CA LEU A 147 -1.33 -7.05 0.23
C LEU A 147 -2.56 -6.94 -0.65
N ALA A 148 -2.54 -7.55 -1.83
CA ALA A 148 -3.60 -7.40 -2.82
C ALA A 148 -3.71 -8.63 -3.72
N LYS A 149 -4.77 -8.75 -4.53
CA LYS A 149 -4.70 -9.51 -5.79
C LYS A 149 -4.29 -8.59 -6.95
N THR A 150 -3.92 -9.18 -8.08
CA THR A 150 -3.63 -8.45 -9.33
C THR A 150 -4.79 -7.52 -9.73
N GLY A 151 -4.47 -6.28 -10.12
CA GLY A 151 -5.44 -5.30 -10.59
C GLY A 151 -6.26 -4.60 -9.48
N SER A 152 -6.00 -4.87 -8.20
CA SER A 152 -6.72 -4.20 -7.09
C SER A 152 -6.21 -2.79 -6.76
N GLY A 153 -5.07 -2.37 -7.31
CA GLY A 153 -4.45 -1.06 -7.03
C GLY A 153 -3.26 -1.10 -6.06
N LYS A 154 -2.52 -2.23 -6.00
CA LYS A 154 -1.35 -2.44 -5.14
C LYS A 154 -0.28 -1.34 -5.29
N SER A 155 0.31 -1.22 -6.47
CA SER A 155 1.37 -0.25 -6.77
C SER A 155 0.83 1.18 -6.89
N TYR A 156 -0.48 1.34 -7.13
CA TYR A 156 -1.16 2.63 -7.01
C TYR A 156 -1.18 3.11 -5.55
N THR A 157 -1.55 2.22 -4.62
CA THR A 157 -1.56 2.51 -3.18
C THR A 157 -0.15 2.73 -2.64
N ALA A 158 0.82 1.93 -3.08
CA ALA A 158 2.24 2.17 -2.77
C ALA A 158 2.68 3.57 -3.24
N GLY A 159 2.32 3.95 -4.47
CA GLY A 159 2.58 5.29 -4.99
C GLY A 159 1.98 6.41 -4.13
N VAL A 160 0.75 6.24 -3.63
CA VAL A 160 0.12 7.20 -2.71
C VAL A 160 0.97 7.39 -1.44
N ILE A 161 1.46 6.30 -0.84
CA ILE A 161 2.28 6.38 0.36
C ILE A 161 3.64 7.00 0.05
N ILE A 162 4.28 6.59 -1.04
CA ILE A 162 5.59 7.13 -1.47
C ILE A 162 5.50 8.64 -1.72
N GLU A 163 4.40 9.14 -2.30
CA GLU A 163 4.17 10.58 -2.46
C GLU A 163 4.21 11.33 -1.11
N GLU A 164 3.50 10.81 -0.11
CA GLU A 164 3.45 11.43 1.22
C GLU A 164 4.80 11.33 1.96
N LEU A 165 5.54 10.23 1.78
CA LEU A 165 6.89 10.05 2.32
C LEU A 165 7.89 11.03 1.68
N LEU A 166 7.81 11.20 0.35
CA LEU A 166 8.63 12.17 -0.39
C LEU A 166 8.31 13.61 0.02
N GLU A 167 7.06 13.94 0.31
CA GLU A 167 6.68 15.27 0.79
C GLU A 167 7.20 15.57 2.20
N ARG A 168 7.53 14.54 2.98
CA ARG A 168 8.17 14.63 4.30
C ARG A 168 9.68 14.37 4.29
N ASP A 169 10.28 14.38 3.10
CA ASP A 169 11.71 14.19 2.88
C ASP A 169 12.29 12.86 3.40
N VAL A 170 11.46 11.81 3.49
CA VAL A 170 11.91 10.47 3.89
C VAL A 170 12.80 9.88 2.78
N PRO A 171 14.02 9.42 3.09
CA PRO A 171 14.84 8.65 2.17
C PRO A 171 14.18 7.32 1.79
N LEU A 172 14.12 7.03 0.48
CA LEU A 172 13.54 5.80 -0.02
C LEU A 172 14.49 5.09 -0.98
N LEU A 173 14.62 3.77 -0.82
CA LEU A 173 15.13 2.87 -1.86
C LEU A 173 13.96 2.01 -2.35
N ILE A 174 13.64 2.06 -3.64
CA ILE A 174 12.54 1.32 -4.23
C ILE A 174 13.12 0.25 -5.15
N ILE A 175 12.94 -1.01 -4.78
CA ILE A 175 13.27 -2.17 -5.60
C ILE A 175 12.09 -2.42 -6.54
N ASP A 176 12.31 -2.17 -7.83
CA ASP A 176 11.26 -2.09 -8.86
C ASP A 176 11.54 -3.09 -10.01
N PRO A 177 11.11 -4.36 -9.89
CA PRO A 177 11.26 -5.36 -10.95
C PRO A 177 10.49 -5.04 -12.24
N HIS A 178 9.48 -4.17 -12.15
CA HIS A 178 8.50 -3.92 -13.22
C HIS A 178 8.50 -2.48 -13.75
N GLY A 179 9.35 -1.60 -13.20
CA GLY A 179 9.58 -0.24 -13.64
C GLY A 179 8.37 0.69 -13.53
N GLU A 180 7.56 0.52 -12.48
CA GLU A 180 6.33 1.29 -12.28
C GLU A 180 6.58 2.68 -11.66
N TYR A 181 7.63 2.83 -10.86
CA TYR A 181 7.82 4.00 -10.00
C TYR A 181 8.58 5.15 -10.68
N ALA A 182 9.32 4.89 -11.77
CA ALA A 182 10.01 5.94 -12.53
C ALA A 182 9.04 7.02 -13.08
N SER A 183 7.80 6.62 -13.37
CA SER A 183 6.72 7.51 -13.85
C SER A 183 6.33 8.62 -12.86
N MET A 184 6.65 8.46 -11.57
CA MET A 184 6.35 9.42 -10.51
C MET A 184 7.08 10.77 -10.67
N LYS A 185 8.10 10.81 -11.52
CA LYS A 185 8.77 12.06 -11.91
C LYS A 185 7.76 13.08 -12.47
N ASP A 186 6.72 12.59 -13.14
CA ASP A 186 5.70 13.41 -13.78
C ASP A 186 4.44 13.54 -12.93
N LYS A 187 3.77 14.69 -13.06
CA LYS A 187 2.44 14.89 -12.46
C LYS A 187 1.40 14.01 -13.12
N ASN A 188 0.36 13.66 -12.38
CA ASN A 188 -0.79 12.96 -12.94
C ASN A 188 -1.43 13.80 -14.06
N ASP A 189 -1.66 13.17 -15.21
CA ASP A 189 -2.21 13.76 -16.43
C ASP A 189 -3.51 13.07 -16.90
N ASP A 190 -4.05 12.13 -16.13
CA ASP A 190 -5.33 11.49 -16.44
C ASP A 190 -6.51 12.40 -16.05
N ALA A 191 -7.30 12.80 -17.04
CA ALA A 191 -8.39 13.76 -16.86
C ALA A 191 -9.49 13.27 -15.90
N ASP A 192 -9.80 11.96 -15.91
CA ASP A 192 -10.85 11.38 -15.06
C ASP A 192 -10.37 11.29 -13.60
N GLU A 193 -9.07 11.07 -13.39
CA GLU A 193 -8.46 11.09 -12.06
C GLU A 193 -8.34 12.53 -11.51
N ILE A 194 -7.94 13.49 -12.35
CA ILE A 194 -7.80 14.90 -11.97
C ILE A 194 -9.13 15.47 -11.49
N GLU A 195 -10.25 15.16 -12.14
CA GLU A 195 -11.59 15.60 -11.68
C GLU A 195 -11.91 15.06 -10.28
N LYS A 196 -11.51 13.83 -9.98
CA LYS A 196 -11.75 13.19 -8.68
C LYS A 196 -10.82 13.69 -7.58
N MET A 197 -9.73 14.38 -7.90
CA MET A 197 -8.78 14.90 -6.91
C MET A 197 -9.41 15.92 -5.95
N GLU A 198 -10.44 16.65 -6.40
CA GLU A 198 -11.16 17.62 -5.57
C GLU A 198 -11.81 16.95 -4.35
N ILE A 199 -12.35 15.74 -4.52
CA ILE A 199 -12.95 14.93 -3.44
C ILE A 199 -11.95 14.68 -2.31
N PHE A 200 -10.67 14.51 -2.65
CA PHE A 200 -9.59 14.25 -1.70
C PHE A 200 -8.86 15.54 -1.26
N GLY A 201 -9.18 16.69 -1.85
CA GLY A 201 -8.51 17.96 -1.59
C GLY A 201 -7.02 17.95 -1.97
N ILE A 202 -6.66 17.32 -3.09
CA ILE A 202 -5.29 17.22 -3.60
C ILE A 202 -5.17 17.81 -5.01
N LYS A 203 -3.94 17.97 -5.51
CA LYS A 203 -3.64 18.47 -6.86
C LYS A 203 -2.54 17.64 -7.53
N PRO A 204 -2.47 17.60 -8.87
CA PRO A 204 -1.40 16.89 -9.56
C PRO A 204 -0.02 17.47 -9.23
N LYS A 205 0.96 16.60 -9.01
CA LYS A 205 2.34 16.92 -8.67
C LYS A 205 3.28 15.80 -9.11
N GLY A 206 4.35 16.16 -9.80
CA GLY A 206 5.45 15.26 -10.13
C GLY A 206 6.60 15.44 -9.14
N TYR A 207 7.43 14.41 -9.01
CA TYR A 207 8.55 14.37 -8.06
C TYR A 207 9.90 14.23 -8.77
N GLY A 208 10.01 14.78 -9.98
CA GLY A 208 11.20 14.65 -10.83
C GLY A 208 12.50 15.14 -10.20
N ASP A 209 12.43 16.12 -9.31
CA ASP A 209 13.55 16.64 -8.52
C ASP A 209 13.97 15.70 -7.39
N LYS A 210 13.05 14.85 -6.90
CA LYS A 210 13.29 13.92 -5.78
C LYS A 210 13.57 12.49 -6.22
N ILE A 211 13.23 12.11 -7.45
CA ILE A 211 13.37 10.72 -7.93
C ILE A 211 14.60 10.56 -8.80
N ARG A 212 15.44 9.57 -8.47
CA ARG A 212 16.55 9.11 -9.30
C ARG A 212 16.35 7.64 -9.66
N VAL A 213 16.62 7.28 -10.91
CA VAL A 213 16.47 5.92 -11.42
C VAL A 213 17.86 5.34 -11.65
N TYR A 214 18.17 4.24 -10.98
CA TYR A 214 19.35 3.44 -11.23
C TYR A 214 18.93 2.14 -11.91
N VAL A 215 19.74 1.67 -12.83
CA VAL A 215 19.55 0.37 -13.49
C VAL A 215 20.81 -0.48 -13.37
N PRO A 216 20.70 -1.81 -13.30
CA PRO A 216 21.87 -2.67 -13.42
C PRO A 216 22.49 -2.59 -14.83
N PRO A 217 23.74 -3.05 -15.01
CA PRO A 217 24.38 -3.11 -16.31
C PRO A 217 23.59 -4.01 -17.27
N ASN A 218 23.72 -3.75 -18.56
CA ASN A 218 22.97 -4.45 -19.62
C ASN A 218 21.44 -4.32 -19.55
N SER A 219 20.90 -3.44 -18.69
CA SER A 219 19.48 -3.12 -18.70
C SER A 219 19.06 -2.53 -20.07
N PRO A 220 17.93 -2.96 -20.65
CA PRO A 220 17.41 -2.36 -21.87
C PRO A 220 16.89 -0.92 -21.68
N PHE A 221 16.93 -0.38 -20.46
CA PHE A 221 16.44 0.95 -20.10
C PHE A 221 17.56 1.93 -19.70
N LEU A 222 18.82 1.65 -20.08
CA LEU A 222 19.97 2.52 -19.80
C LEU A 222 19.79 3.97 -20.29
N ASP A 223 19.06 4.19 -21.38
CA ASP A 223 18.76 5.50 -21.96
C ASP A 223 17.88 6.38 -21.06
N ARG A 224 17.18 5.79 -20.10
CA ARG A 224 16.23 6.46 -19.19
C ARG A 224 16.72 6.52 -17.75
N ALA A 225 17.89 5.95 -17.46
CA ALA A 225 18.47 5.90 -16.13
C ALA A 225 19.23 7.19 -15.79
N ASP A 226 19.20 7.58 -14.52
CA ASP A 226 20.07 8.62 -13.96
C ASP A 226 21.47 8.05 -13.63
N GLY A 227 21.61 6.72 -13.49
CA GLY A 227 22.87 6.06 -13.19
C GLY A 227 22.84 4.54 -13.39
N ILE A 228 24.02 3.93 -13.43
CA ILE A 228 24.20 2.48 -13.49
C ILE A 228 24.61 1.98 -12.10
N LEU A 229 23.91 0.97 -11.58
CA LEU A 229 24.26 0.31 -10.33
C LEU A 229 25.31 -0.78 -10.60
N LYS A 230 26.50 -0.62 -10.03
CA LYS A 230 27.56 -1.63 -10.01
C LYS A 230 27.81 -2.05 -8.57
N LEU A 231 27.98 -3.35 -8.35
CA LEU A 231 28.22 -3.94 -7.05
C LEU A 231 29.72 -4.20 -6.83
N GLU A 232 30.11 -4.23 -5.56
CA GLU A 232 31.44 -4.67 -5.19
C GLU A 232 31.60 -6.16 -5.52
N GLY A 233 32.66 -6.52 -6.26
CA GLY A 233 32.95 -7.89 -6.71
C GLY A 233 33.80 -8.73 -5.76
N LEU A 234 34.00 -8.26 -4.52
CA LEU A 234 34.85 -8.95 -3.56
C LEU A 234 34.05 -9.96 -2.73
N ASN A 235 34.74 -11.04 -2.36
CA ASN A 235 34.34 -12.03 -1.36
C ASN A 235 32.95 -12.65 -1.61
N LEU A 236 32.63 -12.96 -2.87
CA LEU A 236 31.38 -13.66 -3.20
C LEU A 236 31.31 -15.02 -2.50
N THR A 237 30.20 -15.29 -1.81
CA THR A 237 30.02 -16.59 -1.15
C THR A 237 29.69 -17.68 -2.16
N ALA A 238 29.92 -18.94 -1.76
CA ALA A 238 29.54 -20.07 -2.58
C ALA A 238 28.03 -20.07 -2.89
N GLU A 239 27.19 -19.70 -1.93
CA GLU A 239 25.73 -19.59 -2.13
C GLU A 239 25.35 -18.50 -3.13
N GLU A 240 26.01 -17.32 -3.09
CA GLU A 240 25.76 -16.25 -4.05
C GLU A 240 26.11 -16.68 -5.48
N ILE A 241 27.24 -17.38 -5.65
CA ILE A 241 27.67 -17.88 -6.96
C ILE A 241 26.72 -18.97 -7.45
N ILE A 242 26.34 -19.91 -6.59
CA ILE A 242 25.40 -20.98 -6.94
C ILE A 242 24.06 -20.40 -7.41
N GLU A 243 23.56 -19.37 -6.72
CA GLU A 243 22.32 -18.69 -7.10
C GLU A 243 22.46 -17.98 -8.45
N LEU A 244 23.50 -17.16 -8.64
CA LEU A 244 23.75 -16.44 -9.90
C LEU A 244 23.89 -17.34 -11.11
N THR A 245 24.50 -18.51 -10.91
CA THR A 245 24.83 -19.44 -12.00
C THR A 245 23.71 -20.43 -12.28
N GLY A 246 22.75 -20.57 -11.36
CA GLY A 246 21.70 -21.59 -11.43
C GLY A 246 22.25 -23.03 -11.34
N ILE A 247 23.46 -23.22 -10.80
CA ILE A 247 24.10 -24.54 -10.74
C ILE A 247 23.36 -25.45 -9.75
N THR A 248 22.79 -26.53 -10.26
CA THR A 248 22.08 -27.55 -9.46
C THR A 248 22.90 -28.81 -9.20
N ASN A 249 23.97 -29.05 -9.98
CA ASN A 249 24.79 -30.24 -9.86
C ASN A 249 25.71 -30.18 -8.62
N SER A 250 25.60 -31.17 -7.73
CA SER A 250 26.34 -31.24 -6.46
C SER A 250 27.86 -31.23 -6.63
N THR A 251 28.39 -31.80 -7.71
CA THR A 251 29.83 -31.81 -7.97
C THR A 251 30.35 -30.39 -8.24
N SER A 252 29.66 -29.63 -9.10
CA SER A 252 30.03 -28.25 -9.40
C SER A 252 29.88 -27.36 -8.17
N GLN A 253 28.84 -27.57 -7.36
CA GLN A 253 28.69 -26.88 -6.07
C GLN A 253 29.87 -27.18 -5.14
N ALA A 254 30.27 -28.45 -5.00
CA ALA A 254 31.41 -28.84 -4.17
C ALA A 254 32.73 -28.18 -4.63
N LEU A 255 32.93 -28.03 -5.93
CA LEU A 255 34.08 -27.32 -6.49
C LEU A 255 34.08 -25.83 -6.11
N ILE A 256 32.92 -25.17 -6.17
CA ILE A 256 32.78 -23.77 -5.70
C ILE A 256 33.13 -23.67 -4.22
N TYR A 257 32.55 -24.53 -3.38
CA TYR A 257 32.85 -24.54 -1.94
C TYR A 257 34.33 -24.77 -1.66
N GLN A 258 34.98 -25.66 -2.41
CA GLN A 258 36.43 -25.89 -2.30
C GLN A 258 37.23 -24.62 -2.67
N ALA A 259 36.92 -24.00 -3.81
CA ALA A 259 37.61 -22.80 -4.26
C ALA A 259 37.46 -21.64 -3.26
N ILE A 260 36.23 -21.36 -2.82
CA ILE A 260 35.94 -20.33 -1.82
C ILE A 260 36.64 -20.63 -0.49
N LYS A 261 36.68 -21.89 -0.06
CA LYS A 261 37.38 -22.28 1.17
C LYS A 261 38.88 -21.99 1.10
N ASN A 262 39.51 -22.23 -0.04
CA ASN A 262 40.95 -21.98 -0.24
C ASN A 262 41.28 -20.48 -0.28
N LEU A 263 40.32 -19.64 -0.69
CA LEU A 263 40.50 -18.19 -0.77
C LEU A 263 40.10 -17.43 0.51
N LYS A 264 39.43 -18.09 1.45
CA LYS A 264 38.74 -17.45 2.58
C LYS A 264 39.62 -16.59 3.51
N ASP A 265 40.92 -16.86 3.56
CA ASP A 265 41.86 -16.16 4.45
C ASP A 265 42.38 -14.83 3.88
N ARG A 266 41.96 -14.45 2.68
CA ARG A 266 42.27 -13.16 2.04
C ARG A 266 41.03 -12.57 1.37
N ASN A 267 41.11 -11.31 0.95
CA ASN A 267 40.13 -10.77 0.02
C ASN A 267 40.37 -11.37 -1.36
N TYR A 268 39.29 -11.78 -2.02
CA TYR A 268 39.34 -12.37 -3.36
C TYR A 268 38.25 -11.79 -4.27
N SER A 269 38.54 -11.70 -5.56
CA SER A 269 37.60 -11.34 -6.62
C SER A 269 37.08 -12.59 -7.35
N ILE A 270 36.21 -12.38 -8.34
CA ILE A 270 35.72 -13.47 -9.19
C ILE A 270 36.86 -14.08 -10.01
N GLU A 271 37.82 -13.26 -10.45
CA GLU A 271 39.01 -13.73 -11.16
C GLU A 271 39.88 -14.65 -10.31
N ASP A 272 40.05 -14.37 -9.01
CA ASP A 272 40.76 -15.28 -8.10
C ASP A 272 40.03 -16.64 -7.95
N ILE A 273 38.68 -16.62 -7.96
CA ILE A 273 37.88 -17.84 -7.91
C ILE A 273 38.06 -18.65 -9.20
N ILE A 274 38.09 -17.99 -10.35
CA ILE A 274 38.36 -18.62 -11.65
C ILE A 274 39.73 -19.30 -11.62
N GLU A 275 40.79 -18.59 -11.19
CA GLU A 275 42.13 -19.15 -11.08
C GLU A 275 42.17 -20.39 -10.16
N GLU A 276 41.50 -20.31 -9.00
CA GLU A 276 41.42 -21.44 -8.08
C GLU A 276 40.69 -22.64 -8.70
N VAL A 277 39.59 -22.41 -9.43
CA VAL A 277 38.82 -23.45 -10.12
C VAL A 277 39.61 -24.07 -11.27
N GLU A 278 40.38 -23.29 -12.02
CA GLU A 278 41.27 -23.77 -13.08
C GLU A 278 42.31 -24.75 -12.56
N ASN A 279 42.81 -24.52 -11.35
CA ASN A 279 43.80 -25.38 -10.70
C ASN A 279 43.23 -26.71 -10.17
N ILE A 280 41.90 -26.87 -10.11
CA ILE A 280 41.29 -28.12 -9.65
C ILE A 280 41.46 -29.22 -10.70
N LYS A 281 41.86 -30.42 -10.26
CA LYS A 281 42.00 -31.62 -11.10
C LYS A 281 40.68 -32.38 -11.26
N HIS A 282 39.66 -31.72 -11.82
CA HIS A 282 38.34 -32.32 -12.05
C HIS A 282 37.68 -31.80 -13.34
N ASN A 283 37.09 -32.69 -14.17
CA ASN A 283 36.55 -32.33 -15.48
C ASN A 283 35.32 -31.40 -15.41
N ALA A 284 34.52 -31.46 -14.34
CA ALA A 284 33.37 -30.57 -14.16
C ALA A 284 33.75 -29.08 -14.00
N LYS A 285 35.04 -28.75 -13.82
CA LYS A 285 35.50 -27.36 -13.70
C LYS A 285 35.19 -26.52 -14.94
N TRP A 286 35.22 -27.11 -16.14
CA TRP A 286 34.98 -26.37 -17.38
C TRP A 286 33.58 -25.78 -17.47
N GLY A 287 32.58 -26.53 -16.99
CA GLY A 287 31.22 -26.00 -16.88
C GLY A 287 31.15 -24.84 -15.90
N LEU A 288 31.81 -24.98 -14.73
CA LEU A 288 31.87 -23.94 -13.71
C LEU A 288 32.58 -22.67 -14.22
N LEU A 289 33.70 -22.80 -14.93
CA LEU A 289 34.42 -21.66 -15.51
C LEU A 289 33.54 -20.87 -16.47
N GLY A 290 32.83 -21.54 -17.38
CA GLY A 290 31.88 -20.87 -18.28
C GLY A 290 30.70 -20.19 -17.56
N HIS A 291 30.35 -20.65 -16.36
CA HIS A 291 29.37 -19.96 -15.51
C HIS A 291 29.97 -18.73 -14.81
N LEU A 292 31.21 -18.82 -14.31
CA LEU A 292 31.91 -17.70 -13.68
C LEU A 292 32.23 -16.58 -14.70
N GLU A 293 32.61 -16.94 -15.91
CA GLU A 293 32.81 -16.00 -17.02
C GLU A 293 31.54 -15.21 -17.31
N LYS A 294 30.37 -15.86 -17.34
CA LYS A 294 29.07 -15.17 -17.51
C LYS A 294 28.78 -14.15 -16.41
N ILE A 295 29.23 -14.42 -15.17
CA ILE A 295 29.10 -13.44 -14.09
C ILE A 295 29.94 -12.20 -14.40
N ILE A 296 31.16 -12.36 -14.89
CA ILE A 296 32.02 -11.22 -15.31
C ILE A 296 31.37 -10.48 -16.49
N GLU A 297 30.90 -11.21 -17.50
CA GLU A 297 30.24 -10.64 -18.69
C GLU A 297 28.95 -9.87 -18.35
N SER A 298 28.29 -10.21 -17.23
CA SER A 298 27.13 -9.45 -16.75
C SER A 298 27.45 -7.98 -16.46
N GLY A 299 28.73 -7.65 -16.20
CA GLY A 299 29.21 -6.32 -15.84
C GLY A 299 28.71 -5.83 -14.47
N LEU A 300 27.98 -6.66 -13.72
CA LEU A 300 27.35 -6.30 -12.45
C LEU A 300 28.37 -5.94 -11.37
N PHE A 301 29.55 -6.57 -11.42
CA PHE A 301 30.62 -6.37 -10.45
C PHE A 301 31.73 -5.51 -11.02
N ASP A 302 32.20 -4.55 -10.22
CA ASP A 302 33.26 -3.63 -10.62
C ASP A 302 34.23 -3.38 -9.45
N LYS A 303 35.47 -3.01 -9.78
CA LYS A 303 36.49 -2.57 -8.81
C LYS A 303 36.20 -1.16 -8.29
N ASP A 304 35.46 -0.37 -9.05
CA ASP A 304 34.90 0.92 -8.64
C ASP A 304 33.36 0.81 -8.55
N PRO A 305 32.84 0.16 -7.48
CA PRO A 305 31.41 -0.06 -7.34
C PRO A 305 30.67 1.24 -7.04
N THR A 306 29.36 1.24 -7.31
CA THR A 306 28.51 2.37 -6.94
C THR A 306 28.52 2.57 -5.42
N PRO A 307 28.81 3.77 -4.89
CA PRO A 307 28.77 4.00 -3.45
C PRO A 307 27.35 3.80 -2.89
N MET A 308 27.17 2.85 -1.96
CA MET A 308 25.83 2.48 -1.47
C MET A 308 25.11 3.61 -0.73
N ASN A 309 25.84 4.57 -0.15
CA ASN A 309 25.26 5.73 0.51
C ASN A 309 24.41 6.60 -0.43
N ILE A 310 24.62 6.52 -1.75
CA ILE A 310 23.78 7.26 -2.70
C ILE A 310 22.39 6.66 -2.87
N LEU A 311 22.22 5.38 -2.50
CA LEU A 311 20.96 4.66 -2.65
C LEU A 311 19.94 5.00 -1.56
N LEU A 312 20.34 5.73 -0.52
CA LEU A 312 19.46 6.20 0.54
C LEU A 312 19.82 7.62 0.97
N GLN A 313 19.15 8.61 0.38
CA GLN A 313 19.44 10.04 0.59
C GLN A 313 18.21 10.81 1.09
N LYS A 314 18.42 11.80 1.96
CA LYS A 314 17.35 12.67 2.48
C LYS A 314 16.59 13.35 1.35
N GLY A 315 15.26 13.25 1.41
CA GLY A 315 14.37 13.84 0.41
C GLY A 315 14.45 13.22 -0.99
N LYS A 316 15.07 12.05 -1.15
CA LYS A 316 15.16 11.34 -2.42
C LYS A 316 14.51 9.96 -2.36
N ALA A 317 13.90 9.57 -3.47
CA ALA A 317 13.59 8.18 -3.75
C ALA A 317 14.50 7.68 -4.88
N ILE A 318 15.31 6.68 -4.55
CA ILE A 318 16.15 5.99 -5.50
C ILE A 318 15.37 4.76 -5.97
N VAL A 319 14.97 4.76 -7.24
CA VAL A 319 14.29 3.64 -7.89
C VAL A 319 15.34 2.77 -8.54
N LEU A 320 15.46 1.54 -8.09
CA LEU A 320 16.25 0.51 -8.74
C LEU A 320 15.36 -0.24 -9.73
N ASP A 321 15.37 0.21 -10.99
CA ASP A 321 14.60 -0.39 -12.07
C ASP A 321 15.36 -1.62 -12.60
N MET A 322 14.81 -2.80 -12.34
CA MET A 322 15.40 -4.08 -12.69
C MET A 322 14.67 -4.77 -13.84
N ARG A 323 13.86 -4.04 -14.61
CA ARG A 323 13.18 -4.64 -15.76
C ARG A 323 14.18 -5.22 -16.75
N GLY A 324 13.92 -6.45 -17.19
CA GLY A 324 14.78 -7.15 -18.14
C GLY A 324 16.02 -7.78 -17.52
N ILE A 325 16.24 -7.60 -16.21
CA ILE A 325 17.32 -8.26 -15.48
C ILE A 325 16.87 -9.66 -15.04
N PRO A 326 17.69 -10.71 -15.18
CA PRO A 326 17.33 -12.06 -14.75
C PRO A 326 17.00 -12.16 -13.25
N PRO A 327 16.01 -12.96 -12.82
CA PRO A 327 15.58 -13.03 -11.43
C PRO A 327 16.71 -13.32 -10.41
N GLU A 328 17.64 -14.22 -10.75
CA GLU A 328 18.79 -14.57 -9.92
C GLU A 328 19.75 -13.38 -9.71
N HIS A 329 19.88 -12.50 -10.71
CA HIS A 329 20.65 -11.27 -10.59
C HIS A 329 19.90 -10.24 -9.74
N GLN A 330 18.58 -10.11 -9.92
CA GLN A 330 17.76 -9.21 -9.10
C GLN A 330 17.86 -9.58 -7.61
N ASP A 331 17.74 -10.86 -7.28
CA ASP A 331 17.80 -11.33 -5.90
C ASP A 331 19.17 -11.07 -5.26
N LEU A 332 20.26 -11.30 -5.99
CA LEU A 332 21.59 -10.98 -5.49
C LEU A 332 21.77 -9.48 -5.27
N ILE A 333 21.33 -8.66 -6.22
CA ILE A 333 21.37 -7.20 -6.11
C ILE A 333 20.67 -6.75 -4.83
N VAL A 334 19.45 -7.23 -4.59
CA VAL A 334 18.69 -6.93 -3.37
C VAL A 334 19.45 -7.40 -2.14
N SER A 335 20.03 -8.59 -2.15
CA SER A 335 20.81 -9.13 -1.03
C SER A 335 22.00 -8.22 -0.68
N ARG A 336 22.88 -7.92 -1.65
CA ARG A 336 24.09 -7.12 -1.40
C ARG A 336 23.77 -5.68 -1.04
N VAL A 337 22.84 -5.04 -1.76
CA VAL A 337 22.42 -3.66 -1.48
C VAL A 337 21.82 -3.55 -0.08
N CYS A 338 20.92 -4.46 0.30
CA CYS A 338 20.31 -4.44 1.64
C CYS A 338 21.34 -4.69 2.75
N ASN A 339 22.29 -5.63 2.55
CA ASN A 339 23.33 -5.91 3.53
C ASN A 339 24.22 -4.68 3.76
N GLN A 340 24.73 -4.08 2.69
CA GLN A 340 25.62 -2.93 2.78
C GLN A 340 24.89 -1.71 3.35
N LEU A 341 23.66 -1.42 2.91
CA LEU A 341 22.87 -0.33 3.46
C LEU A 341 22.55 -0.52 4.94
N PHE A 342 22.26 -1.75 5.38
CA PHE A 342 21.98 -2.02 6.79
C PHE A 342 23.23 -1.80 7.66
N GLU A 343 24.41 -2.22 7.20
CA GLU A 343 25.67 -1.94 7.90
C GLU A 343 26.00 -0.44 7.95
N LEU A 344 25.84 0.28 6.84
CA LEU A 344 25.99 1.74 6.82
C LEU A 344 25.01 2.41 7.79
N ARG A 345 23.79 1.89 7.89
CA ARG A 345 22.79 2.44 8.81
C ARG A 345 23.13 2.18 10.27
N LYS A 346 23.67 1.00 10.62
CA LYS A 346 24.18 0.70 11.98
C LYS A 346 25.28 1.66 12.41
N ARG A 347 26.09 2.13 11.45
CA ARG A 347 27.20 3.09 11.67
C ARG A 347 26.80 4.55 11.52
N GLU A 348 25.53 4.81 11.24
CA GLU A 348 24.98 6.13 11.01
C GLU A 348 25.52 6.90 9.80
N GLU A 349 26.06 6.18 8.81
CA GLU A 349 26.62 6.74 7.58
C GLU A 349 25.55 7.05 6.51
N VAL A 350 24.34 6.52 6.68
CA VAL A 350 23.15 6.83 5.87
C VAL A 350 21.98 7.26 6.76
N PRO A 351 21.10 8.15 6.27
CA PRO A 351 19.95 8.62 7.05
C PRO A 351 18.93 7.49 7.32
N PRO A 352 18.10 7.60 8.37
CA PRO A 352 16.93 6.76 8.56
C PRO A 352 15.99 6.87 7.36
N GLY A 353 15.43 5.75 6.91
CA GLY A 353 14.63 5.71 5.69
C GLY A 353 13.88 4.40 5.55
N MET A 354 13.38 4.14 4.35
CA MET A 354 12.59 2.93 4.07
C MET A 354 13.00 2.27 2.76
N ILE A 355 13.13 0.96 2.79
CA ILE A 355 13.30 0.13 1.60
C ILE A 355 11.92 -0.38 1.18
N VAL A 356 11.54 -0.13 -0.06
CA VAL A 356 10.29 -0.58 -0.67
C VAL A 356 10.61 -1.76 -1.59
N ILE A 357 9.95 -2.90 -1.36
CA ILE A 357 10.16 -4.11 -2.15
C ILE A 357 8.88 -4.46 -2.89
N GLU A 358 8.86 -4.17 -4.19
CA GLU A 358 7.81 -4.64 -5.08
C GLU A 358 7.99 -6.12 -5.42
N GLU A 359 6.87 -6.84 -5.54
CA GLU A 359 6.84 -8.29 -5.71
C GLU A 359 7.72 -9.04 -4.72
N ALA A 360 7.59 -8.71 -3.43
CA ALA A 360 8.42 -9.24 -2.37
C ALA A 360 8.48 -10.78 -2.27
N HIS A 361 7.53 -11.51 -2.86
CA HIS A 361 7.56 -12.97 -2.94
C HIS A 361 8.73 -13.52 -3.78
N ASN A 362 9.36 -12.69 -4.62
CA ASN A 362 10.56 -13.05 -5.37
C ASN A 362 11.83 -12.98 -4.50
N PHE A 363 11.84 -12.12 -3.48
CA PHE A 363 13.03 -11.81 -2.66
C PHE A 363 12.94 -12.43 -1.24
N ILE A 364 11.72 -12.59 -0.74
CA ILE A 364 11.43 -13.13 0.58
C ILE A 364 10.39 -14.27 0.48
N PRO A 365 10.65 -15.33 -0.32
CA PRO A 365 9.71 -16.43 -0.44
C PRO A 365 9.48 -17.15 0.89
N GLU A 366 8.23 -17.52 1.17
CA GLU A 366 7.90 -18.43 2.26
C GLU A 366 8.53 -19.81 2.00
N ARG A 367 8.95 -20.48 3.08
CA ARG A 367 9.56 -21.82 2.99
C ARG A 367 8.67 -22.77 2.18
N GLY A 368 9.26 -23.43 1.19
CA GLY A 368 8.58 -24.37 0.30
C GLY A 368 8.02 -23.76 -1.00
N TYR A 369 7.96 -22.43 -1.12
CA TYR A 369 7.62 -21.77 -2.40
C TYR A 369 8.84 -21.37 -3.22
N GLY A 370 9.99 -21.16 -2.57
CA GLY A 370 11.23 -20.80 -3.23
C GLY A 370 12.36 -20.63 -2.21
N LYS A 371 13.55 -20.33 -2.73
CA LYS A 371 14.71 -19.89 -1.97
C LYS A 371 15.20 -18.59 -2.64
N ALA A 372 15.67 -17.66 -1.83
CA ALA A 372 16.27 -16.42 -2.29
C ALA A 372 17.44 -16.06 -1.35
N VAL A 373 18.56 -15.60 -1.91
CA VAL A 373 19.74 -15.16 -1.17
C VAL A 373 19.48 -13.88 -0.38
N SER A 374 18.51 -13.06 -0.77
CA SER A 374 18.14 -11.85 -0.02
C SER A 374 17.24 -12.11 1.20
N THR A 375 16.64 -13.29 1.32
CA THR A 375 15.72 -13.61 2.43
C THR A 375 16.34 -13.40 3.83
N PRO A 376 17.58 -13.86 4.13
CA PRO A 376 18.16 -13.69 5.46
C PRO A 376 18.28 -12.22 5.87
N ILE A 377 18.83 -11.37 5.02
CA ILE A 377 19.01 -9.94 5.33
C ILE A 377 17.67 -9.22 5.44
N LEU A 378 16.69 -9.55 4.59
CA LEU A 378 15.37 -8.93 4.65
C LEU A 378 14.61 -9.34 5.92
N ARG A 379 14.77 -10.59 6.39
CA ARG A 379 14.28 -11.00 7.73
C ARG A 379 14.98 -10.22 8.85
N THR A 380 16.30 -10.04 8.77
CA THR A 380 17.06 -9.25 9.76
C THR A 380 16.59 -7.80 9.80
N ILE A 381 16.38 -7.17 8.64
CA ILE A 381 15.84 -5.80 8.57
C ILE A 381 14.42 -5.76 9.17
N ALA A 382 13.56 -6.73 8.88
CA ALA A 382 12.23 -6.78 9.47
C ALA A 382 12.23 -6.99 11.00
N SER A 383 13.23 -7.67 11.56
CA SER A 383 13.33 -7.89 13.02
C SER A 383 14.11 -6.83 13.78
N GLU A 384 15.11 -6.20 13.15
CA GLU A 384 16.06 -5.30 13.81
C GLU A 384 16.07 -3.89 13.23
N GLY A 385 15.56 -3.69 12.01
CA GLY A 385 15.59 -2.42 11.27
C GLY A 385 14.99 -1.26 12.06
N ARG A 386 13.95 -1.51 12.87
CA ARG A 386 13.38 -0.53 13.80
C ARG A 386 14.42 0.12 14.72
N LYS A 387 15.36 -0.65 15.27
CA LYS A 387 16.40 -0.15 16.18
C LYS A 387 17.34 0.84 15.49
N PHE A 388 17.50 0.67 14.18
CA PHE A 388 18.39 1.47 13.37
C PHE A 388 17.64 2.47 12.49
N GLY A 389 16.31 2.58 12.57
CA GLY A 389 15.53 3.49 11.71
C GLY A 389 15.56 3.12 10.22
N LEU A 390 15.71 1.83 9.89
CA LEU A 390 15.57 1.32 8.53
C LEU A 390 14.25 0.54 8.40
N GLY A 391 13.28 1.18 7.76
CA GLY A 391 11.97 0.63 7.47
C GLY A 391 11.95 -0.33 6.29
N LEU A 392 10.90 -1.15 6.24
CA LEU A 392 10.63 -2.04 5.12
C LEU A 392 9.17 -1.87 4.70
N MET A 393 8.93 -1.64 3.40
CA MET A 393 7.59 -1.72 2.80
C MET A 393 7.53 -2.95 1.89
N VAL A 394 6.76 -3.95 2.29
CA VAL A 394 6.63 -5.23 1.59
C VAL A 394 5.37 -5.22 0.73
N ILE A 395 5.53 -5.31 -0.58
CA ILE A 395 4.43 -5.23 -1.52
C ILE A 395 4.31 -6.55 -2.27
N SER A 396 3.17 -7.23 -2.16
CA SER A 396 2.97 -8.52 -2.83
C SER A 396 1.51 -8.80 -3.19
N GLN A 397 1.34 -9.48 -4.33
CA GLN A 397 0.04 -10.01 -4.75
C GLN A 397 -0.27 -11.42 -4.26
N ARG A 398 0.72 -12.08 -3.64
CA ARG A 398 0.64 -13.44 -3.14
C ARG A 398 1.10 -13.47 -1.69
N PRO A 399 0.31 -12.95 -0.73
CA PRO A 399 0.64 -12.99 0.70
C PRO A 399 1.09 -14.37 1.18
N ALA A 400 0.48 -15.45 0.69
CA ALA A 400 0.84 -16.81 1.11
C ALA A 400 2.22 -17.28 0.62
N ARG A 401 2.82 -16.57 -0.33
CA ARG A 401 4.16 -16.87 -0.88
C ARG A 401 5.26 -16.00 -0.28
N VAL A 402 4.93 -15.03 0.56
CA VAL A 402 5.91 -14.18 1.25
C VAL A 402 6.14 -14.74 2.64
N ASP A 403 7.38 -14.65 3.13
CA ASP A 403 7.73 -15.11 4.45
C ASP A 403 6.82 -14.54 5.55
N LYS A 404 6.17 -15.45 6.28
CA LYS A 404 5.20 -15.09 7.31
C LYS A 404 5.81 -14.31 8.46
N ASN A 405 7.09 -14.53 8.78
CA ASN A 405 7.77 -13.81 9.85
C ASN A 405 8.05 -12.37 9.42
N VAL A 406 8.24 -12.10 8.13
CA VAL A 406 8.36 -10.72 7.64
C VAL A 406 6.99 -10.04 7.64
N ILE A 407 5.94 -10.71 7.17
CA ILE A 407 4.57 -10.16 7.21
C ILE A 407 4.15 -9.85 8.65
N SER A 408 4.41 -10.74 9.61
CA SER A 408 4.03 -10.53 11.02
C SER A 408 4.79 -9.39 11.71
N GLN A 409 5.93 -8.95 11.15
CA GLN A 409 6.67 -7.79 11.64
C GLN A 409 6.22 -6.48 10.99
N CYS A 410 5.33 -6.55 9.99
CA CYS A 410 4.71 -5.37 9.40
C CYS A 410 3.54 -4.93 10.27
N ASN A 411 3.78 -3.92 11.10
CA ASN A 411 2.77 -3.39 12.00
C ASN A 411 1.63 -2.68 11.25
N THR A 412 1.97 -1.90 10.22
CA THR A 412 0.97 -1.30 9.33
C THR A 412 0.70 -2.26 8.17
N GLN A 413 -0.55 -2.68 7.99
CA GLN A 413 -0.98 -3.59 6.93
C GLN A 413 -2.11 -2.94 6.13
N ILE A 414 -1.87 -2.80 4.83
CA ILE A 414 -2.83 -2.23 3.88
C ILE A 414 -3.27 -3.35 2.94
N ILE A 415 -4.47 -3.84 3.19
CA ILE A 415 -5.02 -5.03 2.55
C ILE A 415 -6.09 -4.58 1.55
N LEU A 416 -5.74 -4.64 0.27
CA LEU A 416 -6.71 -4.46 -0.81
C LEU A 416 -7.48 -5.77 -1.03
N ARG A 417 -8.37 -5.78 -2.03
CA ARG A 417 -9.15 -6.98 -2.34
C ARG A 417 -8.26 -8.20 -2.55
N VAL A 418 -8.51 -9.28 -1.79
CA VAL A 418 -7.87 -10.60 -1.92
C VAL A 418 -8.95 -11.68 -1.94
N THR A 419 -8.91 -12.58 -2.93
CA THR A 419 -9.96 -13.60 -3.13
C THR A 419 -9.45 -15.03 -3.04
N ASN A 420 -8.13 -15.26 -3.15
CA ASN A 420 -7.57 -16.59 -3.09
C ASN A 420 -7.59 -17.11 -1.64
N PRO A 421 -8.13 -18.32 -1.37
CA PRO A 421 -8.24 -18.85 0.00
C PRO A 421 -6.91 -18.96 0.76
N ASN A 422 -5.82 -19.33 0.08
CA ASN A 422 -4.50 -19.44 0.71
C ASN A 422 -3.98 -18.06 1.13
N ASP A 423 -4.12 -17.07 0.24
CA ASP A 423 -3.71 -15.69 0.52
C ASP A 423 -4.56 -15.05 1.63
N VAL A 424 -5.88 -15.28 1.62
CA VAL A 424 -6.77 -14.86 2.71
C VAL A 424 -6.37 -15.49 4.04
N ASN A 425 -6.06 -16.79 4.05
CA ASN A 425 -5.64 -17.48 5.27
C ASN A 425 -4.28 -16.99 5.77
N ALA A 426 -3.36 -16.62 4.87
CA ALA A 426 -2.09 -16.00 5.23
C ALA A 426 -2.31 -14.64 5.93
N ILE A 427 -3.19 -13.80 5.38
CA ILE A 427 -3.58 -12.52 5.98
C ILE A 427 -4.21 -12.75 7.36
N LYS A 428 -5.18 -13.67 7.47
CA LYS A 428 -5.84 -13.99 8.76
C LYS A 428 -4.85 -14.42 9.84
N LYS A 429 -3.76 -15.11 9.48
CA LYS A 429 -2.73 -15.55 10.42
C LYS A 429 -1.68 -14.48 10.72
N GLY A 430 -1.46 -13.54 9.81
CA GLY A 430 -0.47 -12.47 9.93
C GLY A 430 -1.00 -11.16 10.51
N VAL A 431 -2.32 -10.99 10.60
CA VAL A 431 -2.97 -9.79 11.13
C VAL A 431 -3.60 -10.10 12.49
N GLU A 432 -3.16 -9.40 13.54
CA GLU A 432 -3.81 -9.44 14.84
C GLU A 432 -5.15 -8.70 14.81
N GLY A 433 -6.15 -9.22 15.52
CA GLY A 433 -7.47 -8.56 15.64
C GLY A 433 -8.40 -8.73 14.43
N LEU A 434 -8.03 -9.50 13.40
CA LEU A 434 -8.88 -9.71 12.23
C LEU A 434 -10.02 -10.71 12.51
N THR A 435 -11.27 -10.24 12.49
CA THR A 435 -12.45 -11.11 12.68
C THR A 435 -12.81 -11.88 11.40
N ALA A 436 -13.63 -12.93 11.52
CA ALA A 436 -14.13 -13.68 10.36
C ALA A 436 -14.95 -12.79 9.40
N GLU A 437 -15.70 -11.82 9.96
CA GLU A 437 -16.49 -10.87 9.19
C GLU A 437 -15.60 -9.92 8.37
N MET A 438 -14.53 -9.40 8.97
CA MET A 438 -13.54 -8.56 8.28
C MET A 438 -12.86 -9.33 7.13
N VAL A 439 -12.54 -10.60 7.34
CA VAL A 439 -11.99 -11.46 6.27
C VAL A 439 -12.94 -11.56 5.07
N ASP A 440 -14.25 -11.69 5.31
CA ASP A 440 -15.23 -11.74 4.24
C ASP A 440 -15.43 -10.40 3.53
N GLU A 441 -15.21 -9.30 4.25
CA GLU A 441 -15.20 -7.95 3.71
C GLU A 441 -14.00 -7.71 2.77
N VAL A 442 -12.79 -8.14 3.16
CA VAL A 442 -11.59 -8.09 2.30
C VAL A 442 -11.85 -8.72 0.92
N LYS A 443 -12.61 -9.81 0.85
CA LYS A 443 -12.92 -10.50 -0.42
C LYS A 443 -13.81 -9.66 -1.35
N ARG A 444 -14.60 -8.75 -0.78
CA ARG A 444 -15.64 -7.96 -1.47
C ARG A 444 -15.21 -6.52 -1.75
N LEU A 445 -14.11 -6.04 -1.17
CA LEU A 445 -13.62 -4.67 -1.36
C LEU A 445 -13.59 -4.25 -2.84
N PRO A 446 -14.12 -3.07 -3.19
CA PRO A 446 -14.01 -2.54 -4.55
C PRO A 446 -12.57 -2.10 -4.86
N PRO A 447 -12.18 -2.02 -6.15
CA PRO A 447 -10.89 -1.45 -6.53
C PRO A 447 -10.71 -0.01 -6.00
N GLY A 448 -9.50 0.32 -5.58
CA GLY A 448 -9.20 1.63 -4.97
C GLY A 448 -9.67 1.77 -3.51
N THR A 449 -10.09 0.67 -2.89
CA THR A 449 -10.43 0.61 -1.47
C THR A 449 -9.56 -0.42 -0.77
N ALA A 450 -9.13 -0.12 0.45
CA ALA A 450 -8.24 -0.95 1.24
C ALA A 450 -8.71 -1.01 2.69
N MET A 451 -8.59 -2.19 3.30
CA MET A 451 -8.61 -2.32 4.75
C MET A 451 -7.25 -1.94 5.30
N VAL A 452 -7.22 -1.02 6.26
CA VAL A 452 -6.00 -0.54 6.91
C VAL A 452 -6.00 -1.02 8.35
N VAL A 453 -4.91 -1.67 8.72
CA VAL A 453 -4.60 -2.08 10.09
C VAL A 453 -3.29 -1.40 10.48
N SER A 454 -3.24 -0.75 11.63
CA SER A 454 -2.05 -0.10 12.14
C SER A 454 -2.13 -0.08 13.67
N PRO A 455 -1.02 -0.08 14.42
CA PRO A 455 -1.05 -0.08 15.88
C PRO A 455 -1.73 1.14 16.49
N GLU A 456 -1.80 2.24 15.76
CA GLU A 456 -2.43 3.49 16.17
C GLU A 456 -3.95 3.45 16.00
N LEU A 457 -4.44 2.52 15.16
CA LEU A 457 -5.87 2.33 14.93
C LEU A 457 -6.45 1.38 15.97
N GLU A 458 -7.57 1.78 16.56
CA GLU A 458 -8.27 0.97 17.57
C GLU A 458 -8.95 -0.26 16.96
N LYS A 459 -9.23 -0.21 15.66
CA LYS A 459 -9.73 -1.33 14.88
C LYS A 459 -9.34 -1.19 13.41
N PRO A 460 -9.36 -2.28 12.63
CA PRO A 460 -9.28 -2.19 11.18
C PRO A 460 -10.36 -1.25 10.62
N ILE A 461 -9.94 -0.36 9.72
CA ILE A 461 -10.85 0.58 9.03
C ILE A 461 -10.77 0.38 7.52
N ILE A 462 -11.83 0.74 6.81
CA ILE A 462 -11.85 0.71 5.35
C ILE A 462 -11.64 2.12 4.82
N VAL A 463 -10.69 2.22 3.89
CA VAL A 463 -10.22 3.48 3.33
C VAL A 463 -10.38 3.44 1.83
N LYS A 464 -11.09 4.42 1.29
CA LYS A 464 -11.07 4.75 -0.12
C LYS A 464 -9.76 5.49 -0.42
N VAL A 465 -8.81 4.79 -1.02
CA VAL A 465 -7.47 5.30 -1.32
C VAL A 465 -7.58 6.51 -2.23
N ARG A 466 -6.84 7.58 -1.91
CA ARG A 466 -6.87 8.82 -2.70
C ARG A 466 -6.27 8.62 -4.08
N ILE A 467 -6.61 9.53 -4.99
CA ILE A 467 -5.95 9.62 -6.29
C ILE A 467 -4.46 9.96 -6.09
N ARG A 468 -3.58 9.38 -6.91
CA ARG A 468 -2.15 9.71 -6.94
C ARG A 468 -1.93 11.11 -7.50
N LYS A 469 -1.11 11.92 -6.82
CA LYS A 469 -0.69 13.24 -7.31
C LYS A 469 0.21 13.09 -8.55
N SER A 470 1.01 12.04 -8.58
CA SER A 470 1.96 11.69 -9.64
C SER A 470 1.36 10.73 -10.67
N ARG A 471 1.99 10.65 -11.84
CA ARG A 471 1.59 9.71 -12.91
C ARG A 471 1.85 8.27 -12.48
N HIS A 472 0.96 7.35 -12.86
CA HIS A 472 1.10 5.92 -12.61
C HIS A 472 1.59 5.18 -13.86
N GLY A 473 2.69 4.44 -13.73
CA GLY A 473 3.36 3.74 -14.84
C GLY A 473 2.75 2.39 -15.21
N GLY A 474 2.01 1.75 -14.30
CA GLY A 474 1.43 0.41 -14.46
C GLY A 474 0.09 0.36 -15.22
N ALA A 475 -0.30 1.44 -15.90
CA ALA A 475 -1.56 1.46 -16.64
C ALA A 475 -1.56 0.37 -17.73
N SER A 476 -2.57 -0.52 -17.68
CA SER A 476 -2.74 -1.58 -18.67
C SER A 476 -2.78 -0.96 -20.07
N ILE A 477 -1.86 -1.37 -20.95
CA ILE A 477 -1.86 -0.94 -22.34
C ILE A 477 -3.19 -1.39 -22.94
N SER A 478 -4.08 -0.44 -23.15
CA SER A 478 -5.39 -0.72 -23.70
C SER A 478 -5.26 -0.94 -25.20
N ILE A 479 -5.44 -2.17 -25.63
CA ILE A 479 -5.31 -2.59 -27.04
C ILE A 479 -6.32 -1.86 -27.96
N VAL A 480 -7.40 -1.26 -27.39
CA VAL A 480 -8.54 -0.72 -28.16
C VAL A 480 -8.73 0.81 -28.04
N LYS A 481 -8.00 1.55 -27.18
CA LYS A 481 -8.41 2.93 -26.81
C LYS A 481 -8.17 4.05 -27.83
N ASP A 482 -7.46 3.83 -28.93
CA ASP A 482 -7.14 4.93 -29.84
C ASP A 482 -8.35 5.46 -30.66
N LYS A 483 -9.42 4.67 -30.80
CA LYS A 483 -10.66 5.13 -31.46
C LYS A 483 -11.63 5.81 -30.48
N GLU A 484 -11.86 5.23 -29.30
CA GLU A 484 -12.86 5.76 -28.35
C GLU A 484 -12.42 7.04 -27.62
N ARG A 485 -11.12 7.21 -27.30
CA ARG A 485 -10.62 8.45 -26.67
C ARG A 485 -10.73 9.65 -27.62
N LYS A 486 -10.55 9.45 -28.94
CA LYS A 486 -10.75 10.49 -29.95
C LYS A 486 -12.22 10.86 -30.14
N GLU A 487 -13.15 9.91 -29.97
CA GLU A 487 -14.59 10.18 -30.07
C GLU A 487 -15.17 10.83 -28.81
N LYS A 488 -14.79 10.38 -27.61
CA LYS A 488 -15.21 11.01 -26.35
C LYS A 488 -14.68 12.44 -26.22
N SER A 489 -13.42 12.69 -26.57
CA SER A 489 -12.85 14.05 -26.57
C SER A 489 -13.51 14.98 -27.60
N LYS A 490 -13.92 14.47 -28.77
CA LYS A 490 -14.73 15.22 -29.75
C LYS A 490 -16.14 15.53 -29.23
N LYS A 491 -16.82 14.58 -28.58
CA LYS A 491 -18.16 14.79 -28.00
C LYS A 491 -18.14 15.81 -26.86
N VAL A 492 -17.16 15.75 -25.95
CA VAL A 492 -17.02 16.70 -24.84
C VAL A 492 -16.67 18.11 -25.33
N LYS A 493 -15.80 18.24 -26.35
CA LYS A 493 -15.52 19.54 -26.99
C LYS A 493 -16.74 20.13 -27.71
N LYS A 494 -17.56 19.28 -28.35
CA LYS A 494 -18.80 19.70 -29.02
C LYS A 494 -19.85 20.17 -28.00
N ALA A 495 -20.07 19.44 -26.91
CA ALA A 495 -20.99 19.82 -25.83
C ALA A 495 -20.59 21.13 -25.12
N LYS A 496 -19.29 21.34 -24.83
CA LYS A 496 -18.79 22.61 -24.27
C LYS A 496 -18.88 23.78 -25.26
N GLY A 497 -18.81 23.51 -26.57
CA GLY A 497 -19.00 24.51 -27.63
C GLY A 497 -20.46 24.94 -27.78
N GLU A 498 -21.40 24.00 -27.67
CA GLU A 498 -22.85 24.24 -27.74
C GLU A 498 -23.34 25.01 -26.50
N GLN A 499 -22.92 24.63 -25.28
CA GLN A 499 -23.22 25.41 -24.06
C GLN A 499 -22.69 26.85 -24.12
N LYS A 500 -21.49 27.08 -24.66
CA LYS A 500 -20.95 28.43 -24.83
C LYS A 500 -21.71 29.27 -25.85
N ARG A 501 -22.33 28.64 -26.86
CA ARG A 501 -23.22 29.31 -27.83
C ARG A 501 -24.56 29.67 -27.20
N GLU A 502 -25.19 28.74 -26.50
CA GLU A 502 -26.48 28.99 -25.81
C GLU A 502 -26.38 30.10 -24.76
N VAL A 503 -25.29 30.15 -23.99
CA VAL A 503 -25.05 31.23 -23.03
C VAL A 503 -24.84 32.57 -23.73
N LYS A 504 -24.11 32.62 -24.86
CA LYS A 504 -23.94 33.85 -25.66
C LYS A 504 -25.25 34.33 -26.29
N ASP A 505 -26.09 33.42 -26.74
CA ASP A 505 -27.39 33.77 -27.36
C ASP A 505 -28.42 34.22 -26.31
N ARG A 506 -28.40 33.67 -25.09
CA ARG A 506 -29.18 34.19 -23.96
C ARG A 506 -28.75 35.59 -23.55
N VAL A 507 -27.43 35.84 -23.41
CA VAL A 507 -26.92 37.17 -23.06
C VAL A 507 -27.22 38.22 -24.14
N LYS A 508 -27.22 37.84 -25.42
CA LYS A 508 -27.65 38.74 -26.52
C LYS A 508 -29.15 39.03 -26.50
N LYS A 509 -29.99 38.03 -26.20
CA LYS A 509 -31.45 38.23 -26.06
C LYS A 509 -31.75 39.14 -24.87
N ASP A 510 -31.14 38.93 -23.71
CA ASP A 510 -31.38 39.77 -22.53
C ASP A 510 -30.92 41.22 -22.73
N SER A 511 -29.82 41.43 -23.47
CA SER A 511 -29.35 42.76 -23.88
C SER A 511 -30.30 43.45 -24.86
N PHE A 512 -30.91 42.69 -25.79
CA PHE A 512 -31.90 43.20 -26.74
C PHE A 512 -33.23 43.58 -26.05
N PHE A 513 -33.70 42.76 -25.11
CA PHE A 513 -34.91 43.06 -24.33
C PHE A 513 -34.74 44.26 -23.39
N LYS A 514 -33.55 44.42 -22.76
CA LYS A 514 -33.24 45.63 -21.97
C LYS A 514 -33.23 46.90 -22.81
N LYS A 515 -32.88 46.83 -24.10
CA LYS A 515 -32.91 47.98 -25.02
C LYS A 515 -34.30 48.34 -25.54
N LEU A 516 -35.24 47.40 -25.59
CA LEU A 516 -36.61 47.66 -26.06
C LEU A 516 -37.57 48.11 -24.95
N PHE A 517 -37.32 47.73 -23.69
CA PHE A 517 -38.29 47.91 -22.60
C PHE A 517 -37.72 48.58 -21.35
N GLY A 518 -36.47 49.05 -21.38
CA GLY A 518 -35.85 49.80 -20.29
C GLY A 518 -35.88 51.31 -20.54
N GLY A 519 -36.98 51.95 -20.15
CA GLY A 519 -37.13 53.39 -19.93
C GLY A 519 -37.66 53.61 -18.53
#